data_AF-K0R5N3-F1
#
_entry.id   AF-K0R5N3-F1
#
_cell.length_a   1.000
_cell.length_b   1.000
_cell.length_c   1.000
_cell.angle_alpha   90.00
_cell.angle_beta   90.00
_cell.angle_gamma   90.00
#
_symmetry.space_group_name_H-M   'P 1'
#
loop_
_entity.id
_entity.type
_entity.pdbx_description
1 polymer ?
#
loop_
_entity_poly.entity_id
_entity_poly.type
_entity_poly.pdbx_seq_one_letter_code
_entity_poly.pdbx_strand_id
1 'polypeptide(L)'
;MADRPRPRISFFPNSSEPILYQWRADVERQGCAFVATTMLRDAVGHTISQSKGMINPNYTLDHFVNHLEPENYNQRGIFNTQIDYMLYNRGPRNEQNATKYEKVRRAIEILVRHFDVVMVSDYARFTEIICRITGWTCLKMKHANAFKGQLNFTERELRKIKDLTEANGDNLFIDAVKHVYYGHLDYLLVDSDEQPSGNKQVQ
;
A
#
# COMPACT_ATOMS: atom_id res chain seq x y z
N MET A 1 7.22 -38.58 -21.38
CA MET A 1 7.18 -37.84 -20.10
C MET A 1 6.54 -36.49 -20.37
N ALA A 2 5.27 -36.33 -20.04
CA ALA A 2 4.56 -35.06 -20.23
C ALA A 2 4.93 -34.10 -19.09
N ASP A 3 5.41 -32.93 -19.47
CA ASP A 3 5.76 -31.82 -18.59
C ASP A 3 4.51 -31.39 -17.82
N ARG A 4 4.47 -31.63 -16.50
CA ARG A 4 3.32 -31.23 -15.69
C ARG A 4 3.34 -29.70 -15.59
N PRO A 5 2.24 -29.00 -15.89
CA PRO A 5 2.17 -27.56 -15.65
C PRO A 5 2.41 -27.32 -14.16
N ARG A 6 3.44 -26.53 -13.83
CA ARG A 6 3.59 -26.00 -12.48
C ARG A 6 2.30 -25.28 -12.12
N PRO A 7 1.69 -25.53 -10.95
CA PRO A 7 0.48 -24.85 -10.55
C PRO A 7 0.74 -23.35 -10.60
N ARG A 8 -0.01 -22.63 -11.43
CA ARG A 8 -0.01 -21.17 -11.40
C ARG A 8 -0.60 -20.77 -10.06
N ILE A 9 0.25 -20.38 -9.12
CA ILE A 9 -0.19 -19.74 -7.88
C ILE A 9 -0.93 -18.47 -8.32
N SER A 10 -2.25 -18.50 -8.18
CA SER A 10 -3.10 -17.35 -8.33
C SER A 10 -2.82 -16.41 -7.15
N PHE A 11 -2.20 -15.26 -7.43
CA PHE A 11 -1.94 -14.22 -6.43
C PHE A 11 -3.17 -13.34 -6.15
N PHE A 12 -4.37 -13.91 -6.22
CA PHE A 12 -5.49 -13.34 -5.50
C PHE A 12 -5.30 -13.62 -4.00
N PRO A 13 -5.53 -12.64 -3.10
CA PRO A 13 -5.42 -12.85 -1.66
C PRO A 13 -6.35 -13.97 -1.23
N ASN A 14 -7.51 -14.16 -1.84
CA ASN A 14 -8.41 -15.25 -1.48
C ASN A 14 -7.83 -16.65 -1.76
N SER A 15 -7.07 -16.82 -2.85
CA SER A 15 -6.44 -18.11 -3.17
C SER A 15 -5.10 -18.31 -2.47
N SER A 16 -4.45 -17.23 -2.01
CA SER A 16 -3.16 -17.28 -1.31
C SER A 16 -3.28 -17.20 0.22
N GLU A 17 -4.41 -16.74 0.76
CA GLU A 17 -4.66 -16.60 2.20
C GLU A 17 -4.57 -17.93 2.98
N PRO A 18 -5.02 -19.08 2.46
CA PRO A 18 -4.76 -20.37 3.11
C PRO A 18 -3.26 -20.65 3.31
N ILE A 19 -2.40 -20.17 2.41
CA ILE A 19 -0.95 -20.34 2.51
C ILE A 19 -0.40 -19.50 3.68
N LEU A 20 -0.93 -18.30 3.92
CA LEU A 20 -0.52 -17.46 5.06
C LEU A 20 -0.86 -18.11 6.39
N TYR A 21 -2.07 -18.66 6.51
CA TYR A 21 -2.46 -19.44 7.70
C TYR A 21 -1.58 -20.66 7.89
N GLN A 22 -1.28 -21.39 6.81
CA GLN A 22 -0.40 -22.55 6.86
C GLN A 22 1.01 -22.18 7.32
N TRP A 23 1.61 -21.11 6.78
CA TRP A 23 2.94 -20.66 7.17
C TRP A 23 3.03 -20.31 8.65
N ARG A 24 2.06 -19.53 9.15
CA ARG A 24 1.97 -19.20 10.58
C ARG A 24 1.88 -20.47 11.42
N ALA A 25 0.95 -21.36 11.09
CA ALA A 25 0.74 -22.61 11.81
C ALA A 25 1.96 -23.52 11.80
N ASP A 26 2.68 -23.61 10.68
CA ASP A 26 3.87 -24.47 10.54
C ASP A 26 5.07 -23.92 11.33
N VAL A 27 5.24 -22.61 11.40
CA VAL A 27 6.27 -21.97 12.23
C VAL A 27 5.93 -22.09 13.72
N GLU A 28 4.68 -21.83 14.09
CA GLU A 28 4.22 -21.89 15.48
C GLU A 28 4.23 -23.31 16.06
N ARG A 29 3.96 -24.33 15.22
CA ARG A 29 4.08 -25.74 15.61
C ARG A 29 5.51 -26.14 16.01
N GLN A 30 6.52 -25.44 15.51
CA GLN A 30 7.93 -25.67 15.86
C GLN A 30 8.35 -24.98 17.16
N GLY A 31 7.41 -24.32 17.87
CA GLY A 31 7.70 -23.57 19.10
C GLY A 31 8.29 -22.18 18.84
N CYS A 32 8.23 -21.68 17.60
CA CYS A 32 8.64 -20.33 17.23
C CYS A 32 7.43 -19.38 17.15
N ALA A 33 7.62 -18.09 17.38
CA ALA A 33 6.57 -17.10 17.10
C ALA A 33 6.69 -16.63 15.64
N PHE A 34 5.60 -16.74 14.86
CA PHE A 34 5.56 -16.14 13.53
C PHE A 34 5.09 -14.69 13.64
N VAL A 35 5.89 -13.75 13.13
CA VAL A 35 5.58 -12.32 13.20
C VAL A 35 5.61 -11.73 11.79
N ALA A 36 4.43 -11.37 11.29
CA ALA A 36 4.24 -10.72 10.00
C ALA A 36 4.18 -9.20 10.18
N THR A 37 5.02 -8.47 9.46
CA THR A 37 5.13 -7.03 9.61
C THR A 37 5.14 -6.33 8.26
N THR A 38 4.61 -5.12 8.21
CA THR A 38 4.66 -4.27 7.01
C THR A 38 4.83 -2.80 7.37
N MET A 39 5.49 -2.07 6.47
CA MET A 39 5.66 -0.64 6.55
C MET A 39 5.13 0.00 5.29
N LEU A 40 4.14 0.86 5.47
CA LEU A 40 3.48 1.63 4.44
C LEU A 40 3.99 3.06 4.43
N ARG A 41 3.73 3.74 3.33
CA ARG A 41 4.13 5.12 3.10
C ARG A 41 2.93 5.94 2.61
N ASP A 42 3.05 7.26 2.66
CA ASP A 42 2.14 8.14 1.94
C ASP A 42 1.99 7.72 0.46
N ALA A 43 0.76 7.75 -0.06
CA ALA A 43 0.42 7.16 -1.36
C ALA A 43 1.21 7.77 -2.52
N VAL A 44 1.29 9.10 -2.58
CA VAL A 44 2.00 9.83 -3.63
C VAL A 44 3.50 9.62 -3.55
N GLY A 45 4.08 9.78 -2.36
CA GLY A 45 5.51 9.61 -2.10
C GLY A 45 6.00 8.18 -2.32
N HIS A 46 5.17 7.17 -2.00
CA HIS A 46 5.44 5.79 -2.39
C HIS A 46 5.48 5.65 -3.90
N THR A 47 4.43 6.10 -4.58
CA THR A 47 4.27 5.96 -6.03
C THR A 47 5.42 6.64 -6.78
N ILE A 48 5.77 7.87 -6.42
CA ILE A 48 6.93 8.58 -6.96
C ILE A 48 8.25 7.86 -6.62
N SER A 49 8.37 7.25 -5.44
CA SER A 49 9.60 6.53 -5.11
C SER A 49 9.83 5.31 -6.01
N GLN A 50 8.78 4.74 -6.62
CA GLN A 50 8.95 3.68 -7.61
C GLN A 50 9.57 4.18 -8.91
N SER A 51 9.40 5.47 -9.23
CA SER A 51 10.08 6.11 -10.36
C SER A 51 11.58 6.32 -10.09
N LYS A 52 12.02 6.36 -8.82
CA LYS A 52 13.45 6.41 -8.46
C LYS A 52 14.22 5.18 -8.96
N GLY A 53 13.52 4.07 -9.13
CA GLY A 53 14.03 2.82 -9.69
C GLY A 53 14.01 2.75 -11.22
N MET A 54 13.79 3.87 -11.93
CA MET A 54 13.83 3.96 -13.41
C MET A 54 15.23 3.70 -14.02
N ILE A 55 16.02 2.83 -13.40
CA ILE A 55 17.14 2.10 -13.99
C ILE A 55 16.60 0.90 -14.78
N ASN A 56 15.63 1.14 -15.65
CA ASN A 56 15.67 0.53 -16.97
C ASN A 56 15.60 1.72 -17.92
N PRO A 57 16.66 1.97 -18.71
CA PRO A 57 16.76 3.16 -19.56
C PRO A 57 15.61 3.30 -20.58
N ASN A 58 14.77 2.28 -20.72
CA ASN A 58 13.66 2.25 -21.67
C ASN A 58 12.33 2.77 -21.13
N TYR A 59 12.20 3.14 -19.85
CA TYR A 59 10.93 3.66 -19.31
C TYR A 59 11.01 5.15 -18.97
N THR A 60 10.00 5.90 -19.39
CA THR A 60 9.84 7.34 -19.14
C THR A 60 8.77 7.59 -18.07
N LEU A 61 8.69 8.84 -17.58
CA LEU A 61 7.62 9.23 -16.66
C LEU A 61 6.24 9.07 -17.31
N ASP A 62 6.11 9.33 -18.60
CA ASP A 62 4.86 9.11 -19.34
C ASP A 62 4.46 7.63 -19.35
N HIS A 63 5.42 6.72 -19.55
CA HIS A 63 5.14 5.28 -19.43
C HIS A 63 4.66 4.90 -18.03
N PHE A 64 5.26 5.50 -16.99
CA PHE A 64 4.87 5.29 -15.61
C PHE A 64 3.44 5.80 -15.34
N VAL A 65 3.13 7.05 -15.72
CA VAL A 65 1.81 7.64 -15.53
C VAL A 65 0.75 6.88 -16.34
N ASN A 66 1.04 6.53 -17.59
CA ASN A 66 0.15 5.73 -18.43
C ASN A 66 -0.17 4.38 -17.77
N HIS A 67 0.80 3.71 -17.16
CA HIS A 67 0.59 2.47 -16.41
C HIS A 67 -0.34 2.63 -15.19
N LEU A 68 -0.45 3.85 -14.64
CA LEU A 68 -1.35 4.17 -13.53
C LEU A 68 -2.79 4.45 -13.95
N GLU A 69 -3.07 4.62 -15.25
CA GLU A 69 -4.41 4.90 -15.74
C GLU A 69 -5.36 3.68 -15.59
N PRO A 70 -6.66 3.90 -15.30
CA PRO A 70 -7.65 2.83 -15.10
C PRO A 70 -7.75 1.82 -16.25
N GLU A 71 -7.67 2.29 -17.49
CA GLU A 71 -7.69 1.45 -18.69
C GLU A 71 -6.54 0.43 -18.73
N ASN A 72 -5.46 0.68 -17.99
CA ASN A 72 -4.27 -0.16 -17.96
C ASN A 72 -4.19 -1.05 -16.71
N TYR A 73 -5.23 -1.11 -15.87
CA TYR A 73 -5.22 -1.95 -14.67
C TYR A 73 -5.08 -3.45 -14.94
N ASN A 74 -5.43 -3.94 -16.13
CA ASN A 74 -5.24 -5.34 -16.51
C ASN A 74 -3.81 -5.67 -16.96
N GLN A 75 -2.95 -4.67 -17.09
CA GLN A 75 -1.54 -4.89 -17.40
C GLN A 75 -0.83 -5.41 -16.15
N ARG A 76 -0.02 -6.47 -16.31
CA ARG A 76 0.83 -6.97 -15.24
C ARG A 76 1.82 -5.88 -14.84
N GLY A 77 1.95 -5.69 -13.54
CA GLY A 77 2.70 -4.58 -12.99
C GLY A 77 4.19 -4.64 -13.28
N ILE A 78 4.68 -3.70 -14.10
CA ILE A 78 6.05 -3.17 -14.00
C ILE A 78 6.15 -2.29 -12.75
N PHE A 79 5.04 -1.63 -12.39
CA PHE A 79 4.84 -0.82 -11.20
C PHE A 79 3.53 -1.23 -10.50
N ASN A 80 3.52 -1.19 -9.17
CA ASN A 80 2.35 -1.51 -8.37
C ASN A 80 2.24 -0.50 -7.24
N THR A 81 1.10 0.18 -7.15
CA THR A 81 0.81 1.00 -5.98
C THR A 81 0.74 0.13 -4.71
N GLN A 82 0.68 0.73 -3.53
CA GLN A 82 0.74 -0.05 -2.28
C GLN A 82 -0.47 -0.96 -2.14
N ILE A 83 -1.67 -0.45 -2.47
CA ILE A 83 -2.89 -1.25 -2.40
C ILE A 83 -2.88 -2.36 -3.45
N ASP A 84 -2.33 -2.10 -4.65
CA ASP A 84 -2.24 -3.11 -5.70
C ASP A 84 -1.25 -4.21 -5.36
N TYR A 85 -0.11 -3.85 -4.75
CA TYR A 85 0.84 -4.83 -4.27
C TYR A 85 0.23 -5.71 -3.17
N MET A 86 -0.51 -5.12 -2.24
CA MET A 86 -1.18 -5.86 -1.17
C MET A 86 -2.23 -6.85 -1.72
N LEU A 87 -3.01 -6.43 -2.73
CA LEU A 87 -4.14 -7.20 -3.24
C LEU A 87 -3.82 -8.09 -4.43
N TYR A 88 -2.78 -7.81 -5.19
CA TYR A 88 -2.51 -8.51 -6.46
C TYR A 88 -1.03 -8.84 -6.64
N ASN A 89 -0.17 -8.49 -5.67
CA ASN A 89 1.28 -8.66 -5.74
C ASN A 89 1.86 -8.07 -7.04
N ARG A 90 2.40 -8.87 -7.95
CA ARG A 90 2.89 -8.45 -9.29
C ARG A 90 1.95 -8.87 -10.42
N GLY A 91 0.75 -9.32 -10.09
CA GLY A 91 -0.31 -9.60 -11.05
C GLY A 91 -0.89 -8.32 -11.63
N PRO A 92 -1.95 -8.46 -12.44
CA PRO A 92 -2.75 -7.34 -12.88
C PRO A 92 -3.45 -6.65 -11.72
N ARG A 93 -3.54 -5.33 -11.81
CA ARG A 93 -3.89 -4.42 -10.71
C ARG A 93 -5.39 -4.29 -10.43
N ASN A 94 -6.25 -4.76 -11.34
CA ASN A 94 -7.70 -4.82 -11.11
C ASN A 94 -8.46 -5.75 -12.07
N GLU A 95 -7.99 -6.99 -12.27
CA GLU A 95 -8.61 -7.96 -13.20
C GLU A 95 -10.11 -8.20 -12.96
N GLN A 96 -10.57 -8.05 -11.71
CA GLN A 96 -11.96 -8.28 -11.31
C GLN A 96 -12.82 -7.02 -11.34
N ASN A 97 -12.29 -5.89 -11.82
CA ASN A 97 -12.98 -4.61 -11.86
C ASN A 97 -13.56 -4.21 -10.49
N ALA A 98 -12.81 -4.47 -9.41
CA ALA A 98 -13.19 -4.09 -8.06
C ALA A 98 -13.17 -2.57 -7.92
N THR A 99 -14.14 -2.03 -7.20
CA THR A 99 -14.17 -0.62 -6.84
C THR A 99 -13.04 -0.30 -5.86
N LYS A 100 -12.63 0.98 -5.79
CA LYS A 100 -11.63 1.44 -4.81
C LYS A 100 -12.02 1.11 -3.37
N TYR A 101 -13.32 1.17 -3.04
CA TYR A 101 -13.82 0.86 -1.69
C TYR A 101 -13.70 -0.63 -1.36
N GLU A 102 -14.00 -1.52 -2.31
CA GLU A 102 -13.81 -2.96 -2.15
C GLU A 102 -12.33 -3.32 -1.97
N LYS A 103 -11.45 -2.67 -2.75
CA LYS A 103 -10.00 -2.81 -2.62
C LYS A 103 -9.54 -2.40 -1.22
N VAL A 104 -9.94 -1.22 -0.76
CA VAL A 104 -9.56 -0.70 0.57
C VAL A 104 -10.06 -1.63 1.68
N ARG A 105 -11.35 -2.01 1.65
CA ARG A 105 -11.93 -2.92 2.63
C ARG A 105 -11.14 -4.23 2.69
N ARG A 106 -10.86 -4.84 1.53
CA ARG A 106 -10.13 -6.11 1.48
C ARG A 106 -8.69 -5.97 1.94
N ALA A 107 -8.01 -4.89 1.59
CA ALA A 107 -6.63 -4.65 2.03
C ALA A 107 -6.56 -4.47 3.56
N ILE A 108 -7.49 -3.72 4.16
CA ILE A 108 -7.60 -3.60 5.62
C ILE A 108 -7.91 -4.95 6.27
N GLU A 109 -8.83 -5.74 5.73
CA GLU A 109 -9.11 -7.09 6.25
C GLU A 109 -7.87 -7.98 6.26
N ILE A 110 -7.05 -7.93 5.21
CA ILE A 110 -5.78 -8.67 5.13
C ILE A 110 -4.82 -8.20 6.22
N LEU A 111 -4.64 -6.89 6.38
CA LEU A 111 -3.78 -6.32 7.40
C LEU A 111 -4.20 -6.76 8.81
N VAL A 112 -5.49 -6.62 9.14
CA VAL A 112 -6.04 -6.96 10.46
C VAL A 112 -5.92 -8.45 10.78
N ARG A 113 -6.09 -9.32 9.78
CA ARG A 113 -6.08 -10.77 9.99
C ARG A 113 -4.68 -11.38 10.02
N HIS A 114 -3.74 -10.82 9.27
CA HIS A 114 -2.48 -11.51 8.96
C HIS A 114 -1.24 -10.79 9.45
N PHE A 115 -1.29 -9.49 9.71
CA PHE A 115 -0.13 -8.70 10.12
C PHE A 115 -0.18 -8.34 11.60
N ASP A 116 0.91 -8.61 12.30
CA ASP A 116 1.07 -8.31 13.73
C ASP A 116 1.55 -6.87 13.96
N VAL A 117 2.37 -6.35 13.03
CA VAL A 117 2.89 -4.97 13.09
C VAL A 117 2.67 -4.27 11.76
N VAL A 118 1.85 -3.22 11.78
CA VAL A 118 1.58 -2.37 10.62
C VAL A 118 1.95 -0.94 10.98
N MET A 119 2.82 -0.32 10.18
CA MET A 119 3.32 1.04 10.43
C MET A 119 3.22 1.91 9.18
N VAL A 120 3.04 3.21 9.36
CA VAL A 120 3.07 4.21 8.28
C VAL A 120 4.25 5.16 8.50
N SER A 121 5.32 5.00 7.72
CA SER A 121 6.51 5.89 7.67
C SER A 121 7.25 6.17 8.99
N ASP A 122 6.94 5.44 10.06
CA ASP A 122 7.60 5.60 11.37
C ASP A 122 8.66 4.52 11.58
N TYR A 123 9.82 4.76 10.95
CA TYR A 123 10.97 3.85 10.93
C TYR A 123 11.59 3.63 12.32
N ALA A 124 11.58 4.66 13.17
CA ALA A 124 12.18 4.59 14.50
C ALA A 124 11.36 3.65 15.39
N ARG A 125 10.05 3.87 15.48
CA ARG A 125 9.15 3.02 16.26
C ARG A 125 9.06 1.60 15.69
N PHE A 126 9.08 1.44 14.38
CA PHE A 126 9.15 0.12 13.77
C PHE A 126 10.42 -0.63 14.22
N THR A 127 11.58 0.02 14.18
CA THR A 127 12.86 -0.58 14.63
C THR A 127 12.77 -1.02 16.08
N GLU A 128 12.27 -0.13 16.95
CA GLU A 128 12.10 -0.42 18.38
C GLU A 128 11.22 -1.65 18.62
N ILE A 129 10.06 -1.73 17.95
CA ILE A 129 9.13 -2.86 18.05
C ILE A 129 9.80 -4.14 17.60
N ILE A 130 10.48 -4.14 16.44
CA ILE A 130 11.14 -5.33 15.93
C ILE A 130 12.23 -5.82 16.88
N CYS A 131 13.12 -4.93 17.37
CA CYS A 131 14.14 -5.34 18.34
C CYS A 131 13.53 -5.95 19.60
N ARG A 132 12.44 -5.37 20.10
CA ARG A 132 11.77 -5.85 21.31
C ARG A 132 11.17 -7.24 21.10
N ILE A 133 10.58 -7.50 19.94
CA ILE A 133 10.00 -8.79 19.58
C ILE A 133 11.09 -9.86 19.38
N THR A 134 12.18 -9.51 18.69
CA THR A 134 13.22 -10.48 18.31
C THR A 134 14.30 -10.66 19.38
N GLY A 135 14.39 -9.74 20.35
CA GLY A 135 15.50 -9.66 21.30
C GLY A 135 16.82 -9.19 20.66
N TRP A 136 16.79 -8.69 19.42
CA TRP A 136 17.99 -8.18 18.75
C TRP A 136 18.47 -6.88 19.36
N THR A 137 19.79 -6.68 19.35
CA THR A 137 20.39 -5.39 19.68
C THR A 137 19.95 -4.34 18.67
N CYS A 138 19.24 -3.30 19.14
CA CYS A 138 18.85 -2.19 18.29
C CYS A 138 20.06 -1.41 17.79
N LEU A 139 20.29 -1.49 16.48
CA LEU A 139 21.22 -0.62 15.78
C LEU A 139 20.45 0.55 15.19
N LYS A 140 21.06 1.75 15.22
CA LYS A 140 20.51 2.91 14.54
C LYS A 140 20.40 2.59 13.04
N MET A 141 19.18 2.67 12.50
CA MET A 141 18.94 2.45 11.08
C MET A 141 19.74 3.48 10.27
N LYS A 142 20.57 3.02 9.34
CA LYS A 142 21.25 3.91 8.39
C LYS A 142 20.21 4.40 7.40
N HIS A 143 19.87 5.68 7.44
CA HIS A 143 19.09 6.30 6.38
C HIS A 143 19.97 6.43 5.15
N ALA A 144 19.74 5.57 4.16
CA ALA A 144 20.34 5.69 2.84
C ALA A 144 19.22 5.93 1.83
N ASN A 145 19.26 7.08 1.16
CA ASN A 145 18.46 7.24 -0.06
C ASN A 145 19.05 6.30 -1.12
N ALA A 146 18.31 5.25 -1.46
CA ALA A 146 18.73 4.29 -2.49
C ALA A 146 18.97 4.98 -3.85
N PHE A 147 18.31 6.11 -4.08
CA PHE A 147 18.50 6.96 -5.25
C PHE A 147 19.41 8.13 -4.93
N LYS A 148 20.52 8.22 -5.64
CA LYS A 148 21.52 9.30 -5.51
C LYS A 148 21.26 10.50 -6.44
N GLY A 149 20.23 10.44 -7.28
CA GLY A 149 19.86 11.52 -8.21
C GLY A 149 18.80 12.46 -7.65
N GLN A 150 18.46 13.48 -8.44
CA GLN A 150 17.29 14.32 -8.21
C GLN A 150 16.12 13.82 -9.04
N LEU A 151 14.93 13.81 -8.42
CA LEU A 151 13.67 13.58 -9.10
C LEU A 151 12.99 14.93 -9.28
N ASN A 152 12.87 15.37 -10.52
CA ASN A 152 12.18 16.61 -10.86
C ASN A 152 10.81 16.25 -11.44
N PHE A 153 9.76 16.71 -10.76
CA PHE A 153 8.38 16.61 -11.22
C PHE A 153 7.80 18.01 -11.30
N THR A 154 7.09 18.28 -12.38
CA THR A 154 6.22 19.45 -12.49
C THR A 154 5.02 19.29 -11.56
N GLU A 155 4.42 20.41 -11.17
CA GLU A 155 3.18 20.40 -10.38
C GLU A 155 2.06 19.62 -11.08
N ARG A 156 1.98 19.73 -12.41
CA ARG A 156 1.00 19.00 -13.23
C ARG A 156 1.17 17.49 -13.12
N GLU A 157 2.41 16.99 -13.17
CA GLU A 157 2.69 15.55 -13.03
C GLU A 157 2.36 15.06 -11.62
N LEU A 158 2.70 15.83 -10.58
CA LEU A 158 2.37 15.48 -9.20
C LEU A 158 0.86 15.42 -8.97
N ARG A 159 0.11 16.41 -9.49
CA ARG A 159 -1.36 16.42 -9.43
C ARG A 159 -1.94 15.21 -10.15
N LYS A 160 -1.45 14.89 -11.34
CA LYS A 160 -1.92 13.71 -12.09
C LYS A 160 -1.66 12.42 -11.33
N ILE A 161 -0.46 12.23 -10.74
CA ILE A 161 -0.16 11.06 -9.92
C ILE A 161 -1.07 10.99 -8.70
N LYS A 162 -1.30 12.12 -8.01
CA LYS A 162 -2.23 12.20 -6.87
C LYS A 162 -3.62 11.73 -7.28
N ASP A 163 -4.18 12.29 -8.35
CA ASP A 163 -5.53 11.96 -8.81
C ASP A 163 -5.66 10.48 -9.18
N LEU A 164 -4.64 9.90 -9.81
CA LEU A 164 -4.61 8.48 -10.14
C LEU A 164 -4.52 7.57 -8.91
N THR A 165 -3.68 7.92 -7.93
CA THR A 165 -3.60 7.18 -6.66
C THR A 165 -4.89 7.29 -5.84
N GLU A 166 -5.56 8.43 -5.90
CA GLU A 166 -6.84 8.68 -5.23
C GLU A 166 -7.98 7.89 -5.89
N ALA A 167 -8.02 7.85 -7.23
CA ALA A 167 -8.97 7.04 -8.00
C ALA A 167 -8.77 5.54 -7.74
N ASN A 168 -7.52 5.08 -7.61
CA ASN A 168 -7.19 3.68 -7.34
C ASN A 168 -7.53 3.25 -5.90
N GLY A 169 -7.56 4.20 -4.95
CA GLY A 169 -7.88 3.98 -3.54
C GLY A 169 -6.67 3.96 -2.60
N ASP A 170 -5.46 4.27 -3.06
CA ASP A 170 -4.26 4.29 -2.21
C ASP A 170 -4.35 5.32 -1.09
N ASN A 171 -4.86 6.53 -1.37
CA ASN A 171 -5.01 7.57 -0.35
C ASN A 171 -5.96 7.09 0.75
N LEU A 172 -7.15 6.61 0.35
CA LEU A 172 -8.16 6.09 1.26
C LEU A 172 -7.65 4.88 2.06
N PHE A 173 -6.83 4.03 1.44
CA PHE A 173 -6.18 2.92 2.12
C PHE A 173 -5.22 3.39 3.21
N ILE A 174 -4.33 4.35 2.91
CA ILE A 174 -3.40 4.88 3.90
C ILE A 174 -4.14 5.59 5.04
N ASP A 175 -5.20 6.33 4.74
CA ASP A 175 -6.02 6.96 5.77
C ASP A 175 -6.77 5.93 6.63
N ALA A 176 -7.30 4.87 6.02
CA ALA A 176 -7.90 3.76 6.76
C ALA A 176 -6.88 3.05 7.66
N VAL A 177 -5.64 2.86 7.22
CA VAL A 177 -4.57 2.30 8.05
C VAL A 177 -4.26 3.20 9.23
N LYS A 178 -4.10 4.51 9.01
CA LYS A 178 -3.89 5.48 10.10
C LYS A 178 -5.05 5.45 11.09
N HIS A 179 -6.28 5.32 10.60
CA HIS A 179 -7.44 5.20 11.48
C HIS A 179 -7.37 3.94 12.34
N VAL A 180 -7.19 2.76 11.72
CA VAL A 180 -7.20 1.47 12.41
C VAL A 180 -6.04 1.30 13.39
N TYR A 181 -4.83 1.75 13.02
CA TYR A 181 -3.60 1.46 13.78
C TYR A 181 -3.06 2.65 14.60
N TYR A 182 -3.50 3.87 14.30
CA TYR A 182 -3.05 5.10 14.99
C TYR A 182 -4.18 5.90 15.62
N GLY A 183 -5.45 5.51 15.43
CA GLY A 183 -6.60 6.23 15.98
C GLY A 183 -6.83 7.61 15.33
N HIS A 184 -6.30 7.87 14.13
CA HIS A 184 -6.56 9.12 13.41
C HIS A 184 -8.04 9.18 13.01
N LEU A 185 -8.78 10.16 13.53
CA LEU A 185 -10.23 10.36 13.32
C LEU A 185 -10.53 11.55 12.38
N ASP A 186 -9.60 11.93 11.50
CA ASP A 186 -9.77 13.15 10.67
C ASP A 186 -10.97 13.10 9.73
N TYR A 187 -11.46 11.91 9.34
CA TYR A 187 -12.65 11.79 8.49
C TYR A 187 -13.99 12.04 9.21
N LEU A 188 -14.02 12.02 10.56
CA LEU A 188 -15.23 12.38 11.32
C LEU A 188 -15.40 13.89 11.50
N LEU A 189 -14.38 14.68 11.14
CA LEU A 189 -14.40 16.14 11.31
C LEU A 189 -14.76 16.90 10.02
N VAL A 190 -15.09 16.20 8.93
CA VAL A 190 -15.38 16.84 7.63
C VAL A 190 -16.87 17.21 7.44
N ASP A 191 -17.79 16.70 8.26
CA ASP A 191 -19.24 16.94 8.10
C ASP A 191 -19.90 17.76 9.23
N SER A 192 -19.13 18.54 10.01
CA SER A 192 -19.70 19.34 11.12
C SER A 192 -20.08 20.79 10.76
N ASP A 193 -19.59 21.35 9.65
CA ASP A 193 -19.64 22.82 9.44
C ASP A 193 -20.43 23.29 8.20
N GLU A 194 -21.26 22.46 7.59
CA GLU A 194 -22.28 22.94 6.64
C GLU A 194 -23.71 22.79 7.21
N GLN A 195 -24.07 23.69 8.12
CA GLN A 195 -25.46 24.09 8.34
C GLN A 195 -25.68 25.48 7.71
N PRO A 196 -26.66 25.65 6.81
CA PRO A 196 -26.91 26.92 6.15
C PRO A 196 -27.60 27.88 7.13
N SER A 197 -26.90 28.94 7.54
CA SER A 197 -27.53 30.03 8.28
C SER A 197 -28.35 30.91 7.33
N GLY A 198 -29.61 30.54 7.16
CA GLY A 198 -30.62 31.40 6.56
C GLY A 198 -30.91 32.63 7.43
N ASN A 199 -30.96 33.78 6.77
CA ASN A 199 -31.80 34.95 7.00
C ASN A 199 -32.27 35.30 8.44
N LYS A 200 -31.92 36.51 8.88
CA LYS A 200 -32.80 37.55 9.47
C LYS A 200 -32.05 38.89 9.41
N GLN A 201 -32.41 39.76 8.46
CA GLN A 201 -33.32 40.91 8.60
C GLN A 201 -32.83 42.02 9.54
N VAL A 202 -32.42 43.13 8.91
CA VAL A 202 -32.89 44.51 9.12
C VAL A 202 -33.48 44.83 10.50
N GLN A 203 -32.74 45.64 11.27
CA GLN A 203 -33.15 46.98 11.71
C GLN A 203 -31.91 47.79 12.10
#